data_AF-A0A3B8IJ80-F1
#
_entry.id   AF-A0A3B8IJ80-F1
#
_cell.length_a   1.000
_cell.length_b   1.000
_cell.length_c   1.000
_cell.angle_alpha   90.00
_cell.angle_beta   90.00
_cell.angle_gamma   90.00
#
_symmetry.space_group_name_H-M   'P 1'
#
loop_
_entity.id
_entity.type
_entity.pdbx_description
1 polymer ?
#
loop_
_entity_poly.entity_id
_entity_poly.type
_entity_poly.pdbx_seq_one_letter_code
_entity_poly.pdbx_strand_id
1 'polypeptide(L)'
;MSQKLQLEKALHQNHWVVVSKDGNATWWQEECWQLASAKGSFQDTLYLYFLRDPQDLNRVWSIKAVHAPLADWKDEQFVISSLGLTSRHFQERMESLIADLERYRKTKLG
;
A
#
# COMPACT_ATOMS: atom_id res chain seq x y z
N MET A 1 7.48 16.82 -6.26
CA MET A 1 6.85 16.06 -5.15
C MET A 1 7.00 14.58 -5.47
N SER A 2 7.49 13.74 -4.54
CA SER A 2 7.69 12.31 -4.84
C SER A 2 6.36 11.54 -4.87
N GLN A 3 6.31 10.41 -5.57
CA GLN A 3 5.12 9.54 -5.63
C GLN A 3 4.70 9.04 -4.24
N LYS A 4 5.68 8.71 -3.36
CA LYS A 4 5.43 8.35 -1.96
C LYS A 4 4.71 9.47 -1.20
N LEU A 5 5.18 10.70 -1.35
CA LEU A 5 4.55 11.85 -0.68
C LEU A 5 3.14 12.14 -1.21
N GLN A 6 2.89 11.93 -2.50
CA GLN A 6 1.53 11.99 -3.08
C GLN A 6 0.61 10.93 -2.46
N LEU A 7 1.09 9.69 -2.35
CA LEU A 7 0.34 8.59 -1.75
C LEU A 7 0.05 8.82 -0.26
N GLU A 8 1.05 9.24 0.51
CA GLU A 8 0.90 9.56 1.94
C GLU A 8 -0.14 10.66 2.16
N LYS A 9 -0.12 11.71 1.33
CA LYS A 9 -1.14 12.76 1.35
C LYS A 9 -2.54 12.22 1.03
N ALA A 10 -2.66 11.37 0.01
CA ALA A 10 -3.93 10.77 -0.39
C ALA A 10 -4.50 9.85 0.71
N LEU A 11 -3.65 9.05 1.35
CA LEU A 11 -4.01 8.21 2.50
C LEU A 11 -4.54 9.07 3.66
N HIS A 12 -3.81 10.11 4.03
CA HIS A 12 -4.21 11.03 5.11
C HIS A 12 -5.55 11.70 4.82
N GLN A 13 -5.78 12.17 3.59
CA GLN A 13 -7.07 12.74 3.15
C GLN A 13 -8.24 11.76 3.27
N ASN A 14 -7.97 10.45 3.26
CA ASN A 14 -8.97 9.38 3.39
C ASN A 14 -8.96 8.71 4.78
N HIS A 15 -8.37 9.39 5.78
CA HIS A 15 -8.34 8.94 7.18
C HIS A 15 -7.60 7.63 7.38
N TRP A 16 -6.56 7.40 6.58
CA TRP A 16 -5.54 6.41 6.83
C TRP A 16 -4.31 7.10 7.41
N VAL A 17 -3.75 6.52 8.47
CA VAL A 17 -2.57 7.03 9.15
C VAL A 17 -1.45 6.03 8.95
N VAL A 18 -0.30 6.51 8.48
CA VAL A 18 0.93 5.70 8.44
C VAL A 18 1.47 5.63 9.86
N VAL A 19 1.41 4.45 10.47
CA VAL A 19 1.82 4.20 11.86
C VAL A 19 3.32 3.92 11.93
N SER A 20 3.85 3.16 10.97
CA SER A 20 5.28 2.91 10.83
C SER A 20 5.68 2.85 9.36
N LYS A 21 6.97 3.11 9.13
CA LYS A 21 7.64 2.90 7.85
C LYS A 21 8.87 2.05 8.13
N ASP A 22 8.81 0.80 7.69
CA ASP A 22 9.83 -0.20 7.94
C ASP A 22 10.60 -0.48 6.63
N GLY A 23 11.92 -0.30 6.66
CA GLY A 23 12.78 -0.46 5.47
C GLY A 23 13.27 -1.90 5.25
N ASN A 24 13.49 -2.26 3.97
CA ASN A 24 14.33 -3.36 3.46
C ASN A 24 14.53 -4.61 4.37
N ALA A 25 13.45 -5.32 4.73
CA ALA A 25 13.58 -6.62 5.39
C ALA A 25 14.01 -7.74 4.42
N THR A 26 13.73 -7.58 3.12
CA THR A 26 13.96 -8.59 2.07
C THR A 26 14.45 -7.93 0.78
N TRP A 27 14.98 -8.73 -0.16
CA TRP A 27 15.51 -8.21 -1.43
C TRP A 27 14.46 -7.58 -2.35
N TRP A 28 13.19 -7.99 -2.21
CA TRP A 28 12.08 -7.53 -3.04
C TRP A 28 11.33 -6.35 -2.41
N GLN A 29 11.53 -6.08 -1.13
CA GLN A 29 10.89 -4.97 -0.41
C GLN A 29 11.85 -3.79 -0.36
N GLU A 30 11.44 -2.65 -0.91
CA GLU A 30 12.13 -1.38 -0.63
C GLU A 30 11.68 -0.81 0.72
N GLU A 31 10.39 -0.80 0.97
CA GLU A 31 9.79 -0.25 2.18
C GLU A 31 8.43 -0.91 2.43
N CYS A 32 8.00 -0.97 3.69
CA CYS A 32 6.67 -1.40 4.10
C CYS A 32 6.07 -0.32 5.00
N TRP A 33 4.86 0.14 4.69
CA TRP A 33 4.12 1.05 5.55
C TRP A 33 3.01 0.30 6.26
N GLN A 34 2.94 0.45 7.58
CA GLN A 34 1.78 0.00 8.34
C GLN A 34 0.76 1.12 8.39
N LEU A 35 -0.49 0.79 8.09
CA LEU A 35 -1.61 1.71 8.06
C LEU A 35 -2.62 1.33 9.14
N ALA A 36 -3.06 2.34 9.89
CA ALA A 36 -4.25 2.26 10.72
C ALA A 36 -5.32 3.19 10.17
N SER A 37 -6.58 2.84 10.38
CA SER A 37 -7.66 3.78 10.09
C SER A 37 -7.86 4.74 11.26
N ALA A 38 -7.92 6.03 10.98
CA ALA A 38 -8.37 7.05 11.94
C ALA A 38 -9.91 7.16 12.00
N LYS A 39 -10.65 6.31 11.26
CA LYS A 39 -12.11 6.35 11.17
C LYS A 39 -12.75 5.07 11.74
N GLY A 40 -13.74 5.28 12.61
CA GLY A 40 -14.64 4.23 13.08
C GLY A 40 -13.98 3.19 13.98
N SER A 41 -14.62 2.03 14.09
CA SER A 41 -14.16 0.88 14.89
C SER A 41 -13.27 -0.08 14.10
N PHE A 42 -12.63 0.38 13.01
CA PHE A 42 -11.79 -0.49 12.19
C PHE A 42 -10.48 -0.74 12.91
N GLN A 43 -10.27 -1.96 13.39
CA GLN A 43 -9.12 -2.34 14.22
C GLN A 43 -8.01 -3.04 13.43
N ASP A 44 -8.27 -3.47 12.19
CA ASP A 44 -7.28 -4.15 11.38
C ASP A 44 -6.14 -3.19 10.99
N THR A 45 -4.92 -3.71 11.00
CA THR A 45 -3.76 -3.03 10.42
C THR A 45 -3.61 -3.48 8.98
N LEU A 46 -3.42 -2.52 8.07
CA LEU A 46 -3.10 -2.79 6.68
C LEU A 46 -1.63 -2.52 6.42
N TYR A 47 -1.10 -3.10 5.35
CA TYR A 47 0.30 -2.95 4.97
C TYR A 47 0.39 -2.51 3.51
N LEU A 48 1.22 -1.51 3.23
CA LEU A 48 1.61 -1.14 1.87
C LEU A 48 3.07 -1.53 1.64
N TYR A 49 3.30 -2.50 0.77
CA TYR A 49 4.63 -2.92 0.38
C TYR A 49 5.06 -2.21 -0.90
N PHE A 50 6.19 -1.51 -0.84
CA PHE A 50 6.86 -0.91 -2.00
C PHE A 50 7.81 -1.97 -2.58
N LEU A 51 7.39 -2.57 -3.68
CA LEU A 51 8.09 -3.70 -4.30
C LEU A 51 9.15 -3.20 -5.28
N ARG A 52 10.36 -3.74 -5.15
CA ARG A 52 11.47 -3.54 -6.09
C ARG A 52 11.29 -4.38 -7.35
N ASP A 53 11.73 -3.85 -8.48
CA ASP A 53 11.74 -4.55 -9.75
C ASP A 53 12.75 -5.70 -9.65
N PRO A 54 12.36 -6.96 -9.85
CA PRO A 54 13.32 -8.08 -9.82
C PRO A 54 14.43 -7.95 -10.87
N GLN A 55 14.22 -7.17 -11.94
CA GLN A 55 15.21 -6.90 -12.97
C GLN A 55 16.08 -5.66 -12.67
N ASP A 56 15.62 -4.77 -11.78
CA ASP A 56 16.34 -3.58 -11.33
C ASP A 56 16.00 -3.26 -9.86
N LEU A 57 16.80 -3.81 -8.94
CA LEU A 57 16.57 -3.69 -7.50
C LEU A 57 16.64 -2.26 -6.97
N ASN A 58 17.07 -1.28 -7.76
CA ASN A 58 17.10 0.13 -7.38
C ASN A 58 15.78 0.85 -7.70
N ARG A 59 14.85 0.19 -8.40
CA ARG A 59 13.59 0.75 -8.85
C ARG A 59 12.42 0.11 -8.12
N VAL A 60 11.55 0.94 -7.53
CA VAL A 60 10.22 0.47 -7.12
C VAL A 60 9.32 0.42 -8.35
N TRP A 61 8.71 -0.74 -8.61
CA TRP A 61 7.84 -0.94 -9.78
C TRP A 61 6.36 -1.07 -9.42
N SER A 62 6.06 -1.45 -8.18
CA SER A 62 4.69 -1.69 -7.71
C SER A 62 4.53 -1.37 -6.23
N ILE A 63 3.33 -0.95 -5.84
CA ILE A 63 2.91 -0.83 -4.45
C ILE A 63 1.76 -1.83 -4.24
N LYS A 64 1.90 -2.73 -3.26
CA LYS A 64 0.90 -3.76 -2.96
C LYS A 64 0.27 -3.49 -1.61
N ALA A 65 -1.05 -3.32 -1.58
CA ALA A 65 -1.83 -3.17 -0.37
C ALA A 65 -2.36 -4.52 0.10
N VAL A 66 -2.15 -4.85 1.37
CA VAL A 66 -2.51 -6.15 1.94
C VAL A 66 -3.07 -5.99 3.35
N HIS A 67 -3.87 -6.96 3.79
CA HIS A 67 -4.47 -6.98 5.13
C HIS A 67 -3.76 -7.90 6.13
N ALA A 68 -2.66 -8.53 5.72
CA ALA A 68 -1.77 -9.31 6.58
C ALA A 68 -0.33 -9.25 6.02
N PRO A 69 0.70 -9.39 6.86
CA PRO A 69 2.09 -9.39 6.39
C PRO A 69 2.35 -10.45 5.32
N LEU A 70 3.17 -10.12 4.32
CA LEU A 70 3.56 -11.05 3.26
C LEU A 70 4.82 -11.83 3.63
N ALA A 71 4.85 -13.11 3.30
CA ALA A 71 6.06 -13.93 3.38
C ALA A 71 6.90 -13.77 2.11
N ASP A 72 6.25 -13.65 0.94
CA ASP A 72 6.87 -13.40 -0.36
C ASP A 72 6.10 -12.35 -1.19
N TRP A 73 6.80 -11.68 -2.11
CA TRP A 73 6.17 -10.66 -2.99
C TRP A 73 5.12 -11.23 -3.95
N LYS A 74 5.16 -12.54 -4.24
CA LYS A 74 4.18 -13.26 -5.06
C LYS A 74 2.93 -13.68 -4.30
N ASP A 75 2.88 -13.49 -2.99
CA ASP A 75 1.71 -13.83 -2.21
C ASP A 75 0.54 -12.90 -2.63
N GLU A 76 -0.52 -13.52 -3.14
CA GLU A 76 -1.74 -12.84 -3.58
C GLU A 76 -2.90 -13.03 -2.58
N GLN A 77 -2.77 -13.97 -1.63
CA GLN A 77 -3.85 -14.37 -0.72
C GLN A 77 -4.43 -13.21 0.10
N PHE A 78 -3.58 -12.27 0.52
CA PHE A 78 -3.95 -11.18 1.41
C PHE A 78 -4.07 -9.82 0.69
N VAL A 79 -4.01 -9.83 -0.64
CA VAL A 79 -3.98 -8.62 -1.45
C VAL A 79 -5.35 -7.97 -1.49
N ILE A 80 -5.38 -6.69 -1.13
CA ILE A 80 -6.53 -5.81 -1.30
C ILE A 80 -6.48 -5.20 -2.70
N SER A 81 -5.33 -4.64 -3.08
CA SER A 81 -5.12 -3.97 -4.37
C SER A 81 -3.64 -3.75 -4.65
N SER A 82 -3.29 -3.42 -5.88
CA SER A 82 -1.92 -3.12 -6.29
C SER A 82 -1.84 -1.97 -7.29
N LEU A 83 -0.73 -1.24 -7.23
CA LEU A 83 -0.48 0.00 -7.96
C LEU A 83 0.88 -0.09 -8.67
N GLY A 84 0.86 -0.28 -9.99
CA GLY A 84 2.07 -0.23 -10.81
C GLY A 84 2.58 1.21 -11.00
N LEU A 85 3.85 1.46 -10.64
CA LEU A 85 4.51 2.76 -10.70
C LEU A 85 5.07 3.13 -12.08
N THR A 86 5.07 2.18 -13.02
CA THR A 86 5.58 2.37 -14.38
C THR A 86 4.56 2.98 -15.35
N SER A 87 3.33 3.22 -14.89
CA SER A 87 2.23 3.70 -15.74
C SER A 87 2.18 5.22 -15.86
N ARG A 88 1.82 5.73 -17.05
CA ARG A 88 1.51 7.16 -17.29
C ARG A 88 0.29 7.65 -16.48
N HIS A 89 -0.42 6.74 -15.81
CA HIS A 89 -1.67 6.98 -15.08
C HIS A 89 -1.52 6.77 -13.57
N PHE A 90 -0.35 7.13 -12.99
CA PHE A 90 -0.09 6.94 -11.56
C PHE A 90 -1.19 7.54 -10.68
N GLN A 91 -1.68 8.74 -10.99
CA GLN A 91 -2.74 9.42 -10.23
C GLN A 91 -4.05 8.61 -10.20
N GLU A 92 -4.56 8.20 -11.37
CA GLU A 92 -5.79 7.39 -11.46
C GLU A 92 -5.66 6.06 -10.73
N ARG A 93 -4.50 5.42 -10.85
CA ARG A 93 -4.22 4.15 -10.18
C ARG A 93 -4.09 4.32 -8.66
N MET A 94 -3.52 5.43 -8.20
CA MET A 94 -3.48 5.79 -6.79
C MET A 94 -4.89 6.03 -6.24
N GLU A 95 -5.75 6.73 -6.98
CA GLU A 95 -7.16 6.91 -6.62
C GLU A 95 -7.90 5.58 -6.53
N SER A 96 -7.66 4.66 -7.47
CA SER A 96 -8.20 3.29 -7.42
C SER A 96 -7.71 2.53 -6.18
N LEU A 97 -6.43 2.60 -5.85
CA LEU A 97 -5.85 1.97 -4.67
C LEU A 97 -6.56 2.44 -3.39
N ILE A 98 -6.74 3.75 -3.25
CA ILE A 98 -7.43 4.35 -2.10
C ILE A 98 -8.89 3.89 -2.04
N ALA A 99 -9.58 3.86 -3.19
CA ALA A 99 -10.97 3.40 -3.26
C ALA A 99 -11.13 1.92 -2.84
N ASP A 100 -10.16 1.07 -3.18
CA ASP A 100 -10.16 -0.34 -2.76
C ASP A 100 -9.90 -0.50 -1.26
N LEU A 101 -9.00 0.30 -0.67
CA LEU A 101 -8.80 0.34 0.79
C LEU A 101 -10.09 0.76 1.52
N GLU A 102 -10.77 1.78 1.00
CA GLU A 102 -12.05 2.25 1.53
C GLU A 102 -13.14 1.18 1.43
N ARG A 103 -13.20 0.45 0.30
CA ARG A 103 -14.14 -0.67 0.12
C ARG A 103 -13.86 -1.77 1.14
N TYR A 104 -12.59 -2.16 1.30
CA TYR A 104 -12.17 -3.16 2.28
C TYR A 104 -12.57 -2.76 3.70
N ARG A 105 -12.28 -1.51 4.10
CA ARG A 105 -12.68 -0.98 5.42
C ARG A 105 -14.19 -1.09 5.65
N LYS A 106 -15.02 -0.76 4.65
CA LYS A 106 -16.48 -0.87 4.75
C LYS A 106 -16.93 -2.32 4.90
N THR A 107 -16.35 -3.26 4.15
CA THR A 107 -16.69 -4.69 4.23
C THR A 107 -16.36 -5.31 5.59
N LYS A 108 -15.37 -4.79 6.32
CA LYS A 108 -15.01 -5.27 7.66
C LYS A 108 -15.82 -4.63 8.80
N LEU A 109 -16.47 -3.50 8.52
CA LEU A 109 -17.27 -2.75 9.50
C LEU A 109 -18.77 -3.04 9.42
N GLY A 110 -19.24 -3.65 8.34
CA GLY A 110 -20.63 -4.09 8.16
C GLY A 110 -20.80 -5.54 8.55
#